data_AF-A0AAV8WJ92-F1
#
_entry.id   AF-A0AAV8WJ92-F1
#
_cell.length_a   1.000
_cell.length_b   1.000
_cell.length_c   1.000
_cell.angle_alpha   90.00
_cell.angle_beta   90.00
_cell.angle_gamma   90.00
#
_symmetry.space_group_name_H-M   'P 1'
#
loop_
_entity.id
_entity.type
_entity.pdbx_description
1 polymer ?
#
loop_
_entity_poly.entity_id
_entity_poly.type
_entity_poly.pdbx_seq_one_letter_code
_entity_poly.pdbx_strand_id
1 'polypeptide(L)'
;MDNFNWDDIIDDDFDLLEIIDFGFPRNQSVSPMNHLLTCLRFYSSGSFLMTVGDVAKVHTSTVSRIVVKVTEAIARLSDRYIKMPNNNEIEQTQRDFFQIAAFPRVIGAIDGTHVLMESPG
;
A
#
# COMPACT_ATOMS: atom_id res chain seq x y z
N MET A 1 -8.31 -18.16 -12.90
CA MET A 1 -7.63 -18.21 -11.59
C MET A 1 -6.18 -18.05 -11.91
N ASP A 2 -5.66 -16.85 -11.70
CA ASP A 2 -4.27 -16.56 -11.97
C ASP A 2 -3.41 -17.40 -11.02
N ASN A 3 -2.43 -18.11 -11.56
CA ASN A 3 -1.48 -18.85 -10.76
C ASN A 3 -0.64 -17.84 -9.99
N PHE A 4 -1.02 -17.59 -8.74
CA PHE A 4 -0.26 -16.77 -7.82
C PHE A 4 1.14 -17.38 -7.67
N ASN A 5 2.12 -16.71 -8.24
CA ASN A 5 3.51 -17.15 -8.26
C ASN A 5 4.21 -16.64 -7.01
N TRP A 6 4.65 -17.58 -6.16
CA TRP A 6 5.35 -17.25 -4.93
C TRP A 6 6.75 -16.68 -5.19
N ASP A 7 7.35 -16.96 -6.35
CA ASP A 7 8.67 -16.42 -6.72
C ASP A 7 8.61 -14.90 -6.97
N ASP A 8 7.50 -14.40 -7.52
CA ASP A 8 7.31 -12.95 -7.72
C ASP A 8 7.30 -12.18 -6.38
N ILE A 9 6.72 -12.76 -5.34
CA ILE A 9 6.63 -12.14 -4.01
C ILE A 9 7.98 -12.10 -3.32
N ILE A 10 8.75 -13.18 -3.44
CA ILE A 10 10.07 -13.29 -2.81
C ILE A 10 11.03 -12.28 -3.45
N ASP A 11 11.02 -12.17 -4.79
CA ASP A 11 11.84 -11.19 -5.50
C ASP A 11 11.44 -9.75 -5.13
N ASP A 12 10.16 -9.46 -4.99
CA ASP A 12 9.69 -8.13 -4.58
C ASP A 12 10.03 -7.79 -3.12
N ASP A 13 10.04 -8.77 -2.22
CA ASP A 13 10.54 -8.58 -0.85
C ASP A 13 12.02 -8.19 -0.83
N PHE A 14 12.84 -8.77 -1.71
CA PHE A 14 14.25 -8.40 -1.86
C PHE A 14 14.42 -7.00 -2.44
N ASP A 15 13.68 -6.65 -3.50
CA ASP A 15 13.71 -5.31 -4.10
C ASP A 15 13.25 -4.24 -3.10
N LEU A 16 12.20 -4.50 -2.32
CA LEU A 16 11.71 -3.60 -1.28
C LEU A 16 12.75 -3.41 -0.19
N LEU A 17 13.35 -4.48 0.31
CA LEU A 17 14.38 -4.40 1.34
C LEU A 17 15.63 -3.67 0.83
N GLU A 18 16.00 -3.86 -0.44
CA GLU A 18 17.10 -3.15 -1.08
C GLU A 18 16.82 -1.65 -1.18
N ILE A 19 15.64 -1.26 -1.68
CA ILE A 19 15.21 0.15 -1.76
C ILE A 19 15.20 0.78 -0.35
N ILE A 20 14.70 0.05 0.65
CA ILE A 20 14.67 0.49 2.05
C ILE A 20 16.09 0.60 2.61
N ASP A 21 17.02 -0.28 2.28
CA ASP A 21 18.39 -0.23 2.83
C ASP A 21 19.19 0.94 2.23
N PHE A 22 19.12 1.15 0.92
CA PHE A 22 19.81 2.26 0.25
C PHE A 22 19.18 3.63 0.53
N GLY A 23 17.88 3.66 0.86
CA GLY A 23 17.14 4.89 1.10
C GLY A 23 17.45 5.60 2.42
N PHE A 24 18.14 4.96 3.38
CA PHE A 24 18.44 5.54 4.71
C PHE A 24 19.93 5.88 4.86
N PRO A 25 20.27 7.03 5.48
CA PRO A 25 21.66 7.38 5.72
C PRO A 25 22.36 6.28 6.54
N ARG A 26 23.64 6.01 6.21
CA ARG A 26 24.50 4.88 6.65
C ARG A 26 24.78 4.73 8.16
N ASN A 27 23.94 5.29 9.03
CA ASN A 27 23.96 5.10 10.48
C ASN A 27 22.58 4.62 10.95
N GLN A 28 22.17 3.44 10.48
CA GLN A 28 20.84 2.89 10.74
C GLN A 28 20.81 2.18 12.10
N SER A 29 20.15 2.80 13.08
CA SER A 29 19.86 2.15 14.37
C SER A 29 18.68 1.17 14.30
N VAL A 30 18.00 1.10 13.16
CA VAL A 30 16.82 0.27 12.90
C VAL A 30 17.04 -0.48 11.59
N SER A 31 16.84 -1.79 11.57
CA SER A 31 17.05 -2.60 10.37
C SER A 31 15.99 -2.32 9.28
N PRO A 32 16.31 -2.54 7.99
CA PRO A 32 15.34 -2.43 6.89
C PRO A 32 14.06 -3.25 7.10
N MET A 33 14.19 -4.47 7.64
CA MET A 33 13.04 -5.30 7.99
C MET A 33 12.16 -4.63 9.07
N ASN A 34 12.77 -4.02 10.08
CA ASN A 34 12.01 -3.30 11.10
C ASN A 34 11.36 -2.03 10.53
N HIS A 35 11.92 -1.39 9.50
CA HIS A 35 11.24 -0.32 8.78
C HIS A 35 9.95 -0.83 8.12
N LEU A 36 10.03 -1.93 7.37
CA LEU A 36 8.88 -2.54 6.71
C LEU A 36 7.80 -2.92 7.72
N LEU A 37 8.16 -3.69 8.76
CA LEU A 37 7.22 -4.12 9.80
C LEU A 37 6.58 -2.95 10.55
N THR A 38 7.34 -1.89 10.83
CA THR A 38 6.81 -0.68 11.48
C THR A 38 5.78 0.02 10.60
N CYS A 39 6.05 0.13 9.29
CA CYS A 39 5.11 0.72 8.34
C CYS A 39 3.84 -0.12 8.18
N LEU A 40 3.97 -1.43 8.00
CA LEU A 40 2.82 -2.35 7.89
C LEU A 40 1.97 -2.35 9.17
N ARG A 41 2.60 -2.22 10.34
CA ARG A 41 1.88 -2.05 11.61
C ARG A 41 1.07 -0.76 11.63
N PHE A 42 1.61 0.34 11.10
CA PHE A 42 0.87 1.60 11.00
C PHE A 42 -0.37 1.43 10.11
N TYR A 43 -0.24 0.83 8.92
CA TYR A 43 -1.37 0.60 8.02
C TYR A 43 -2.44 -0.34 8.59
N SER A 44 -2.02 -1.46 9.18
CA SER A 44 -2.96 -2.46 9.70
C SER A 44 -3.72 -1.99 10.95
N SER A 45 -3.12 -1.13 11.76
CA SER A 45 -3.73 -0.67 13.02
C SER A 45 -4.51 0.64 12.90
N GLY A 46 -4.28 1.43 11.84
CA GLY A 46 -4.81 2.80 11.73
C GLY A 46 -4.47 3.70 12.92
N SER A 47 -3.48 3.32 13.74
CA SER A 47 -3.18 3.95 15.03
C SER A 47 -2.25 5.15 14.87
N PHE A 48 -2.19 5.99 15.90
CA PHE A 48 -1.26 7.11 15.92
C PHE A 48 0.20 6.65 15.83
N LEU A 49 1.04 7.43 15.15
CA LEU A 49 2.48 7.16 15.02
C LEU A 49 3.18 6.97 16.36
N MET A 50 2.68 7.62 17.43
CA MET A 50 3.19 7.48 18.79
C MET A 50 3.00 6.05 19.33
N THR A 51 1.77 5.51 19.22
CA THR A 51 1.45 4.12 19.60
C THR A 51 2.23 3.11 18.76
N VAL A 52 2.52 3.44 17.50
CA VAL A 52 3.38 2.62 16.64
C VAL A 52 4.83 2.64 17.15
N GLY A 53 5.34 3.81 17.48
CA GLY A 53 6.70 4.01 18.02
C GLY A 53 6.93 3.32 19.35
N ASP A 54 5.95 3.34 20.25
CA ASP A 54 6.03 2.69 21.56
C ASP A 54 6.25 1.17 21.49
N VAL A 55 5.69 0.54 20.46
CA VAL A 55 5.86 -0.91 20.22
C VAL A 55 7.13 -1.20 19.44
N ALA A 56 7.44 -0.38 18.42
CA ALA A 56 8.66 -0.50 17.65
C ALA A 56 9.91 -0.04 18.45
N LYS A 57 9.72 0.53 19.65
CA LYS A 57 10.77 1.09 20.51
C LYS A 57 11.61 2.16 19.81
N VAL A 58 10.95 2.99 19.01
CA VAL A 58 11.56 4.13 18.31
C VAL A 58 10.77 5.39 18.52
N HIS A 59 11.43 6.54 18.41
CA HIS A 59 10.76 7.83 18.54
C HIS A 59 9.75 8.07 17.40
N THR A 60 8.66 8.79 17.68
CA THR A 60 7.59 9.12 16.73
C THR A 60 8.11 9.71 15.42
N SER A 61 9.14 10.57 15.49
CA SER A 61 9.76 11.14 14.28
C SER A 61 10.47 10.11 13.40
N THR A 62 11.00 9.04 14.00
CA THR A 62 11.56 7.89 13.27
C THR A 62 10.46 7.09 12.59
N VAL A 63 9.36 6.81 13.28
CA VAL A 63 8.18 6.15 12.67
C VAL A 63 7.68 6.94 11.47
N SER A 64 7.54 8.26 11.60
CA SER A 64 7.09 9.12 10.49
C SER A 64 7.99 8.98 9.26
N ARG A 65 9.32 9.04 9.43
CA ARG A 65 10.28 8.87 8.32
C ARG A 65 10.21 7.47 7.71
N ILE A 66 10.04 6.45 8.56
CA ILE A 66 9.87 5.06 8.12
C ILE A 66 8.63 4.92 7.24
N VAL A 67 7.48 5.40 7.72
CA VAL A 67 6.21 5.30 6.98
C VAL A 67 6.36 5.94 5.62
N VAL A 68 6.85 7.18 5.53
CA VAL A 68 7.02 7.89 4.24
C VAL A 68 7.89 7.09 3.27
N LYS A 69 9.09 6.66 3.70
CA LYS A 69 10.03 5.97 2.81
C LYS A 69 9.54 4.60 2.37
N VAL A 70 8.96 3.83 3.27
CA VAL A 70 8.41 2.51 2.93
C VAL A 70 7.17 2.68 2.02
N THR A 71 6.34 3.71 2.24
CA THR A 71 5.23 4.06 1.34
C THR A 71 5.74 4.35 -0.06
N GLU A 72 6.77 5.19 -0.18
CA GLU A 72 7.38 5.53 -1.48
C GLU A 72 7.98 4.30 -2.17
N ALA A 73 8.61 3.40 -1.42
CA ALA A 73 9.15 2.15 -1.96
C ALA A 73 8.03 1.25 -2.50
N ILE A 74 6.95 1.05 -1.73
CA ILE A 74 5.78 0.28 -2.15
C ILE A 74 5.11 0.93 -3.36
N ALA A 75 4.97 2.26 -3.37
CA ALA A 75 4.35 2.99 -4.46
C ALA A 75 5.11 2.83 -5.79
N ARG A 76 6.43 2.64 -5.77
CA ARG A 76 7.21 2.35 -6.99
C ARG A 76 6.86 1.01 -7.64
N LEU A 77 6.28 0.08 -6.89
CA LEU A 77 5.78 -1.18 -7.41
C LEU A 77 4.39 -1.05 -8.07
N SER A 78 3.78 0.15 -8.07
CA SER A 78 2.43 0.36 -8.62
C SER A 78 2.32 -0.10 -10.06
N ASP A 79 3.33 0.16 -10.90
CA ASP A 79 3.26 -0.17 -12.31
C ASP A 79 3.28 -1.69 -12.54
N ARG A 80 3.88 -2.46 -11.62
CA ARG A 80 3.88 -3.93 -11.65
C ARG A 80 2.53 -4.49 -11.21
N TYR A 81 1.95 -3.94 -10.14
CA TYR A 81 0.78 -4.55 -9.46
C TYR A 81 -0.58 -3.92 -9.78
N ILE A 82 -0.61 -2.62 -10.08
CA ILE A 82 -1.84 -1.89 -10.42
C ILE A 82 -1.97 -1.90 -11.93
N LYS A 83 -2.79 -2.82 -12.45
CA LYS A 83 -3.09 -2.92 -13.88
C LYS A 83 -4.43 -2.26 -14.17
N MET A 84 -4.44 -1.33 -15.10
CA MET A 84 -5.69 -0.82 -15.66
C MET A 84 -6.28 -1.85 -16.63
N PRO A 85 -7.61 -2.03 -16.63
CA PRO A 85 -8.27 -2.97 -17.52
C PRO A 85 -8.06 -2.57 -18.98
N ASN A 86 -7.92 -3.56 -19.85
CA ASN A 86 -7.90 -3.35 -21.29
C ASN A 86 -9.31 -3.08 -21.84
N ASN A 87 -9.42 -2.68 -23.12
CA ASN A 87 -10.70 -2.31 -23.72
C ASN A 87 -11.79 -3.41 -23.61
N ASN A 88 -11.42 -4.68 -23.74
CA ASN A 88 -12.39 -5.78 -23.64
C ASN A 88 -12.89 -5.95 -22.19
N GLU A 89 -11.98 -5.83 -21.21
CA GLU A 89 -12.30 -5.89 -19.77
C GLU A 89 -13.15 -4.69 -19.34
N ILE A 90 -12.85 -3.50 -19.88
CA ILE A 90 -13.63 -2.28 -19.67
C ILE A 90 -15.07 -2.49 -20.14
N GLU A 91 -15.26 -2.91 -21.38
CA GLU A 91 -16.61 -3.13 -21.93
C GLU A 91 -17.39 -4.17 -21.14
N GLN A 92 -16.73 -5.25 -20.72
CA GLN A 92 -17.36 -6.28 -19.93
C GLN A 92 -17.80 -5.75 -18.56
N THR A 93 -16.89 -5.07 -17.85
CA THR A 93 -17.17 -4.48 -16.53
C THR A 93 -18.32 -3.48 -16.59
N GLN A 94 -18.35 -2.64 -17.63
CA GLN A 94 -19.43 -1.67 -17.84
C GLN A 94 -20.79 -2.35 -18.00
N ARG A 95 -20.85 -3.45 -18.76
CA ARG A 95 -22.08 -4.24 -18.92
C ARG A 95 -22.53 -4.85 -17.60
N ASP A 96 -21.59 -5.41 -16.84
CA ASP A 96 -21.90 -6.11 -15.59
C ASP A 96 -22.44 -5.15 -14.51
N PHE A 97 -21.79 -4.00 -14.30
CA PHE A 97 -22.29 -2.98 -13.36
C PHE A 97 -23.62 -2.38 -13.78
N PHE A 98 -23.84 -2.21 -15.09
CA PHE A 98 -25.11 -1.72 -15.61
C PHE A 98 -26.24 -2.74 -15.40
N GLN A 99 -25.97 -4.03 -15.56
CA GLN A 99 -26.98 -5.08 -15.30
C GLN A 99 -27.37 -5.18 -13.82
N ILE A 100 -26.42 -4.94 -12.90
CA ILE A 100 -26.68 -5.03 -11.46
C ILE A 100 -27.50 -3.84 -10.95
N ALA A 101 -27.13 -2.62 -11.32
CA ALA A 101 -27.68 -1.40 -10.70
C ALA A 101 -27.96 -0.26 -11.68
N ALA A 102 -28.02 -0.53 -12.99
CA ALA A 102 -28.10 0.48 -14.04
C ALA A 102 -26.97 1.52 -13.96
N PHE A 103 -25.84 1.18 -13.35
CA PHE A 103 -24.74 2.11 -13.13
C PHE A 103 -23.81 2.12 -14.36
N PRO A 104 -23.82 3.20 -15.18
CA PRO A 104 -23.19 3.17 -16.49
C PRO A 104 -21.70 3.50 -16.39
N ARG A 105 -20.92 3.00 -17.35
CA ARG A 105 -19.51 3.40 -17.59
C ARG A 105 -18.53 3.07 -16.45
N VAL A 106 -18.89 2.16 -15.54
CA VAL A 106 -17.97 1.64 -14.51
C VAL A 106 -16.93 0.72 -15.14
N ILE A 107 -15.65 1.00 -14.89
CA ILE A 107 -14.53 0.20 -15.42
C ILE A 107 -13.85 -0.67 -14.36
N GLY A 108 -14.31 -0.56 -13.10
CA GLY A 108 -13.80 -1.28 -11.95
C GLY A 108 -14.30 -0.63 -10.65
N ALA A 109 -14.10 -1.31 -9.54
CA ALA A 109 -14.36 -0.78 -8.21
C ALA A 109 -13.11 -0.94 -7.35
N ILE A 110 -12.75 0.11 -6.62
CA ILE A 110 -11.70 0.07 -5.61
C ILE A 110 -12.41 -0.02 -4.28
N ASP A 111 -12.11 -1.04 -3.48
CA ASP A 111 -12.67 -1.14 -2.13
C ASP A 111 -12.20 0.08 -1.31
N GLY A 112 -13.16 0.78 -0.71
CA GLY A 112 -12.95 2.10 -0.12
C GLY A 112 -13.18 2.06 1.38
N THR A 113 -12.34 2.79 2.13
CA THR A 113 -12.66 3.13 3.52
C THR A 113 -13.70 4.25 3.55
N HIS A 114 -14.79 4.06 4.30
CA HIS A 114 -15.77 5.12 4.54
C HIS A 114 -15.12 6.22 5.41
N VAL A 115 -14.72 7.34 4.80
CA VAL A 115 -14.32 8.54 5.53
C VAL A 115 -15.57 9.33 5.86
N LEU A 116 -15.87 9.49 7.15
CA LEU A 116 -16.97 10.33 7.61
C LEU A 116 -16.66 11.79 7.21
N MET A 117 -17.46 12.37 6.32
CA MET A 117 -17.40 13.81 6.06
C MET A 117 -18.23 14.54 7.12
N GLU A 118 -17.57 15.34 7.95
CA GLU A 118 -18.26 16.30 8.79
C GLU A 118 -18.80 17.43 7.92
N SER A 119 -20.09 17.74 8.07
CA SER A 119 -20.72 18.89 7.42
C SER A 119 -20.04 20.18 7.92
N PRO A 120 -19.73 21.14 7.03
CA PRO A 120 -18.98 22.34 7.41
C PRO A 120 -19.70 23.28 8.40
N GLY A 121 -21.00 23.09 8.66
CA GLY A 121 -21.78 23.95 9.56
C GLY A 121 -22.06 25.32 8.97
#